data_AF-A0A3P1BP27-F1
#
_entry.id   AF-A0A3P1BP27-F1
#
_cell.length_a   1.000
_cell.length_b   1.000
_cell.length_c   1.000
_cell.angle_alpha   90.00
_cell.angle_beta   90.00
_cell.angle_gamma   90.00
#
_symmetry.space_group_name_H-M   'P 1'
#
loop_
_entity.id
_entity.type
_entity.pdbx_description
1 polymer ?
#
loop_
_entity_poly.entity_id
_entity_poly.type
_entity_poly.pdbx_seq_one_letter_code
_entity_poly.pdbx_strand_id
1 'polypeptide(L)'
;MLPIVFIHSGYQSYLEYSLRQCRLANPESAVYVLGDDANKNRFPFVTHVPIAALNPEKSDLFTQNYIHRSTNPEWYERLCFVRWFYVLAFMEERQLDTVFVADSDVMLYKNLGQYTAWKNRRPNQQSAYCLAEYPTANPYSWQASAHSSFWTRQGIADFCDYLLLTYQTQDNQNRLEAKWQYHQQNKQAGGVSDMALLYLYAADYPDRVINLLKPSATPGQPTPDVFDLNISISSNRLADEFELDGNHLKKVMWKPSNYEGYNRVLNQNCIFNSLHFQGLSKQFIHRYYQGTDLRLHRIGQEVAQRFSPVLQRVHRLKNGLKRLLTS
;
A
#
# COMPACT_ATOMS: atom_id res chain seq x y z
N MET A 1 20.73 -7.80 3.69
CA MET A 1 19.62 -7.20 4.46
C MET A 1 18.75 -6.42 3.49
N LEU A 2 17.43 -6.39 3.67
CA LEU A 2 16.50 -5.78 2.72
C LEU A 2 16.10 -4.37 3.21
N PRO A 3 16.51 -3.28 2.56
CA PRO A 3 16.02 -1.94 2.89
C PRO A 3 14.50 -1.85 2.75
N ILE A 4 13.85 -1.15 3.67
CA ILE A 4 12.40 -0.93 3.67
C ILE A 4 12.13 0.56 3.50
N VAL A 5 11.30 0.90 2.53
CA VAL A 5 11.01 2.27 2.09
C VAL A 5 9.53 2.56 2.31
N PHE A 6 9.24 3.57 3.14
CA PHE A 6 7.91 4.15 3.26
C PHE A 6 7.84 5.46 2.48
N ILE A 7 6.70 5.74 1.86
CA ILE A 7 6.44 7.03 1.21
C ILE A 7 5.29 7.71 1.94
N HIS A 8 5.51 8.94 2.41
CA HIS A 8 4.51 9.67 3.17
C HIS A 8 4.75 11.18 3.13
N SER A 9 3.68 11.96 2.95
CA SER A 9 3.70 13.42 3.07
C SER A 9 2.85 13.85 4.26
N GLY A 10 3.30 14.87 4.98
CA GLY A 10 2.72 15.31 6.23
C GLY A 10 3.01 14.34 7.37
N TYR A 11 2.16 14.40 8.39
CA TYR A 11 2.21 13.46 9.50
C TYR A 11 0.81 13.06 9.94
N GLN A 12 0.61 11.75 10.00
CA GLN A 12 -0.57 11.11 10.54
C GLN A 12 -0.13 10.24 11.72
N SER A 13 -0.90 10.25 12.81
CA SER A 13 -0.55 9.54 14.04
C SER A 13 -0.33 8.04 13.85
N TYR A 14 -0.95 7.44 12.83
CA TYR A 14 -0.78 6.03 12.51
C TYR A 14 0.61 5.70 11.94
N LEU A 15 1.32 6.66 11.34
CA LEU A 15 2.63 6.43 10.72
C LEU A 15 3.63 5.88 11.73
N GLU A 16 3.60 6.38 12.97
CA GLU A 16 4.52 5.94 14.01
C GLU A 16 4.31 4.46 14.35
N TYR A 17 3.05 4.00 14.39
CA TYR A 17 2.74 2.59 14.63
C TYR A 17 3.27 1.71 13.50
N SER A 18 3.04 2.09 12.24
CA SER A 18 3.54 1.35 11.07
C SER A 18 5.06 1.25 11.07
N LEU A 19 5.77 2.36 11.32
CA LEU A 19 7.24 2.38 11.33
C LEU A 19 7.84 1.59 12.49
N ARG A 20 7.26 1.70 13.70
CA ARG A 20 7.74 0.91 14.85
C ARG A 20 7.42 -0.56 14.68
N GLN A 21 6.25 -0.91 14.16
CA GLN A 21 5.89 -2.30 13.88
C GLN A 21 6.85 -2.91 12.85
N CYS A 22 7.17 -2.16 11.78
CA CYS A 22 8.20 -2.53 10.81
C CYS A 22 9.54 -2.82 11.50
N ARG A 23 10.01 -1.92 12.38
CA ARG A 23 11.28 -2.08 13.11
C ARG A 23 11.28 -3.31 14.01
N LEU A 24 10.16 -3.63 14.67
CA LEU A 24 10.04 -4.84 15.49
C LEU A 24 10.18 -6.12 14.66
N ALA A 25 9.54 -6.16 13.48
CA ALA A 25 9.58 -7.34 12.59
C ALA A 25 10.88 -7.43 11.77
N ASN A 26 11.56 -6.30 11.55
CA ASN A 26 12.75 -6.18 10.68
C ASN A 26 13.88 -5.40 11.39
N PRO A 27 14.39 -5.89 12.54
CA PRO A 27 15.33 -5.14 13.40
C PRO A 27 16.61 -4.71 12.67
N GLU A 28 17.12 -5.59 11.81
CA GLU A 28 18.36 -5.41 11.03
C GLU A 28 18.17 -4.63 9.72
N SER A 29 16.93 -4.33 9.33
CA SER A 29 16.69 -3.63 8.06
C SER A 29 16.81 -2.12 8.23
N ALA A 30 17.47 -1.46 7.28
CA ALA A 30 17.42 -0.01 7.19
C ALA A 30 16.00 0.41 6.80
N VAL A 31 15.42 1.36 7.54
CA VAL A 31 14.07 1.88 7.30
C VAL A 31 14.18 3.32 6.85
N TYR A 32 13.61 3.62 5.69
CA TYR A 32 13.60 4.95 5.07
C TYR A 32 12.18 5.49 5.00
N VAL A 33 12.05 6.81 5.16
CA VAL A 33 10.81 7.54 4.89
C VAL A 33 11.11 8.60 3.82
N LEU A 34 10.62 8.38 2.61
CA LEU A 34 10.62 9.36 1.54
C LEU A 34 9.42 10.28 1.77
N GLY A 35 9.68 11.52 2.12
CA GLY A 35 8.63 12.43 2.55
C GLY A 35 9.06 13.89 2.61
N ASP A 36 8.20 14.72 3.17
CA ASP A 36 8.45 16.15 3.33
C ASP A 36 9.04 16.48 4.72
N ASP A 37 9.19 17.77 5.01
CA ASP A 37 9.78 18.24 6.27
C ASP A 37 8.97 17.85 7.51
N ALA A 38 7.69 17.47 7.39
CA ALA A 38 6.90 17.00 8.52
C ALA A 38 7.41 15.65 9.08
N ASN A 39 8.21 14.92 8.30
CA ASN A 39 8.84 13.65 8.68
C ASN A 39 10.27 13.83 9.20
N LYS A 40 10.89 14.99 8.96
CA LYS A 40 12.30 15.27 9.30
C LYS A 40 12.54 15.17 10.81
N ASN A 41 13.56 14.41 11.19
CA ASN A 41 13.98 14.17 12.59
C ASN A 41 12.86 13.66 13.52
N ARG A 42 11.75 13.14 12.98
CA ARG A 42 10.59 12.76 13.78
C ARG A 42 10.74 11.39 14.44
N PHE A 43 11.44 10.46 13.78
CA PHE A 43 11.65 9.12 14.30
C PHE A 43 13.15 8.79 14.29
N PRO A 44 13.80 8.61 15.45
CA PRO A 44 15.25 8.43 15.52
C PRO A 44 15.73 7.10 14.94
N PHE A 45 14.81 6.15 14.71
CA PHE A 45 15.08 4.82 14.17
C PHE A 45 14.75 4.71 12.67
N VAL A 46 14.50 5.82 11.97
CA VAL A 46 14.31 5.82 10.51
C VAL A 46 15.17 6.91 9.89
N THR A 47 15.60 6.68 8.65
CA THR A 47 16.29 7.69 7.86
C THR A 47 15.26 8.44 7.02
N HIS A 48 15.04 9.72 7.33
CA HIS A 48 14.25 10.59 6.46
C HIS A 48 15.03 10.91 5.18
N VAL A 49 14.34 10.82 4.05
CA VAL A 49 14.84 11.23 2.73
C VAL A 49 13.87 12.29 2.21
N PRO A 50 14.30 13.56 2.11
CA PRO A 50 13.46 14.61 1.54
C PRO A 50 13.11 14.26 0.10
N ILE A 51 11.82 14.04 -0.21
CA ILE A 51 11.40 13.63 -1.55
C ILE A 51 11.74 14.70 -2.60
N ALA A 52 11.74 15.98 -2.20
CA ALA A 52 12.11 17.11 -3.04
C ALA A 52 13.62 17.21 -3.33
N ALA A 53 14.46 16.47 -2.60
CA ALA A 53 15.90 16.40 -2.87
C ALA A 53 16.24 15.32 -3.91
N LEU A 54 15.33 14.38 -4.16
CA LEU A 54 15.46 13.40 -5.22
C LEU A 54 15.13 14.09 -6.55
N ASN A 55 15.92 13.82 -7.59
CA ASN A 55 15.70 14.39 -8.92
C ASN A 55 15.41 13.29 -9.95
N PRO A 56 14.16 12.80 -10.04
CA PRO A 56 13.81 11.84 -11.06
C PRO A 56 13.46 12.57 -12.37
N GLU A 57 14.43 12.72 -13.27
CA GLU A 57 14.25 13.33 -14.60
C GLU A 57 13.03 12.73 -15.35
N LYS A 58 12.84 11.41 -15.22
CA LYS A 58 11.71 10.68 -15.81
C LYS A 58 10.34 11.09 -15.22
N SER A 59 10.29 11.63 -14.00
CA SER A 59 9.02 12.06 -13.37
C SER A 59 8.45 13.34 -14.00
N ASP A 60 9.33 14.25 -14.44
CA ASP A 60 8.91 15.47 -15.15
C ASP A 60 8.38 15.10 -16.54
N LEU A 61 9.07 14.21 -17.24
CA LEU A 61 8.62 13.67 -18.52
C LEU A 61 7.26 12.97 -18.40
N PHE A 62 7.06 12.17 -17.35
CA PHE A 62 5.76 11.55 -17.07
C PHE A 62 4.69 12.62 -16.83
N THR A 63 4.99 13.61 -16.01
CA THR A 63 4.05 14.69 -15.64
C THR A 63 3.59 15.48 -16.87
N GLN A 64 4.48 15.75 -17.83
CA GLN A 64 4.14 16.45 -19.08
C GLN A 64 3.16 15.68 -19.97
N ASN A 65 3.23 14.35 -19.95
CA ASN A 65 2.37 13.47 -20.76
C ASN A 65 1.14 12.96 -19.99
N TYR A 66 1.04 13.27 -18.69
CA TYR A 66 -0.02 12.75 -17.84
C TYR A 66 -1.37 13.35 -18.20
N ILE A 67 -2.30 12.46 -18.58
CA ILE A 67 -3.70 12.81 -18.84
C ILE A 67 -4.55 12.21 -17.71
N HIS A 68 -5.21 13.09 -16.97
CA HIS A 68 -6.00 12.71 -15.81
C HIS A 68 -7.31 12.02 -16.21
N ARG A 69 -7.52 10.79 -15.73
CA ARG A 69 -8.69 9.95 -16.01
C ARG A 69 -9.19 9.20 -14.76
N SER A 70 -9.30 9.91 -13.64
CA SER A 70 -9.78 9.38 -12.37
C SER A 70 -10.78 10.35 -11.76
N THR A 71 -11.66 9.86 -10.90
CA THR A 71 -12.50 10.72 -10.06
C THR A 71 -11.77 11.30 -8.86
N ASN A 72 -10.58 10.78 -8.53
CA ASN A 72 -9.72 11.37 -7.49
C ASN A 72 -9.09 12.67 -8.02
N PRO A 73 -8.70 13.62 -7.15
CA PRO A 73 -8.03 14.84 -7.60
C PRO A 73 -6.75 14.57 -8.39
N GLU A 74 -6.51 15.34 -9.45
CA GLU A 74 -5.34 15.21 -10.34
C GLU A 74 -4.02 15.15 -9.58
N TRP A 75 -3.80 16.09 -8.65
CA TRP A 75 -2.56 16.17 -7.88
C TRP A 75 -2.29 14.89 -7.08
N TYR A 76 -3.34 14.24 -6.58
CA TYR A 76 -3.24 13.03 -5.76
C TYR A 76 -2.88 11.82 -6.64
N GLU A 77 -3.61 11.63 -7.73
CA GLU A 77 -3.33 10.51 -8.65
C GLU A 77 -1.97 10.66 -9.32
N ARG A 78 -1.61 11.89 -9.73
CA ARG A 78 -0.26 12.16 -10.25
C ARG A 78 0.80 11.80 -9.21
N LEU A 79 0.61 12.15 -7.93
CA LEU A 79 1.53 11.76 -6.86
C LEU A 79 1.68 10.24 -6.74
N CYS A 80 0.58 9.48 -6.83
CA CYS A 80 0.59 8.01 -6.81
C CYS A 80 1.39 7.40 -7.97
N PHE A 81 1.45 8.07 -9.13
CA PHE A 81 2.33 7.66 -10.23
C PHE A 81 3.78 8.08 -9.99
N VAL A 82 4.02 9.37 -9.70
CA VAL A 82 5.38 9.90 -9.66
C VAL A 82 6.22 9.29 -8.52
N ARG A 83 5.57 8.77 -7.47
CA ARG A 83 6.23 8.07 -6.34
C ARG A 83 7.18 6.96 -6.78
N TRP A 84 6.87 6.25 -7.87
CA TRP A 84 7.69 5.14 -8.35
C TRP A 84 9.02 5.63 -8.95
N PHE A 85 9.01 6.79 -9.60
CA PHE A 85 10.23 7.43 -10.09
C PHE A 85 11.09 7.94 -8.94
N TYR A 86 10.48 8.45 -7.85
CA TYR A 86 11.22 8.82 -6.64
C TYR A 86 11.86 7.60 -5.97
N VAL A 87 11.16 6.46 -5.91
CA VAL A 87 11.76 5.21 -5.41
C VAL A 87 12.95 4.79 -6.27
N LEU A 88 12.83 4.84 -7.60
CA LEU A 88 13.94 4.53 -8.51
C LEU A 88 15.14 5.46 -8.27
N ALA A 89 14.93 6.79 -8.27
CA ALA A 89 16.00 7.76 -8.02
C ALA A 89 16.69 7.52 -6.67
N PHE A 90 15.91 7.24 -5.62
CA PHE A 90 16.45 6.89 -4.32
C PHE A 90 17.31 5.61 -4.36
N MET A 91 16.85 4.57 -5.06
CA MET A 91 17.62 3.34 -5.22
C MET A 91 18.92 3.54 -6.00
N GLU A 92 18.92 4.42 -6.99
CA GLU A 92 20.11 4.79 -7.78
C GLU A 92 21.12 5.58 -6.94
N GLU A 93 20.69 6.65 -6.28
CA GLU A 93 21.55 7.48 -5.41
C GLU A 93 22.21 6.67 -4.29
N ARG A 94 21.47 5.71 -3.71
CA ARG A 94 21.94 4.86 -2.61
C ARG A 94 22.57 3.55 -3.07
N GLN A 95 22.65 3.30 -4.38
CA GLN A 95 23.17 2.07 -4.96
C GLN A 95 22.51 0.82 -4.37
N LEU A 96 21.19 0.85 -4.18
CA LEU A 96 20.40 -0.26 -3.64
C LEU A 96 19.92 -1.16 -4.77
N ASP A 97 20.23 -2.45 -4.71
CA ASP A 97 19.83 -3.40 -5.77
C ASP A 97 18.40 -3.90 -5.58
N THR A 98 17.89 -3.88 -4.35
CA THR A 98 16.56 -4.36 -4.01
C THR A 98 16.03 -3.64 -2.78
N VAL A 99 14.73 -3.35 -2.77
CA VAL A 99 14.01 -2.75 -1.64
C VAL A 99 12.65 -3.43 -1.45
N PHE A 100 12.09 -3.28 -0.26
CA PHE A 100 10.66 -3.41 -0.04
C PHE A 100 10.04 -2.01 0.09
N VAL A 101 8.96 -1.74 -0.64
CA VAL A 101 8.19 -0.50 -0.54
C VAL A 101 6.89 -0.78 0.18
N ALA A 102 6.57 0.06 1.16
CA ALA A 102 5.35 -0.01 1.95
C ALA A 102 4.60 1.33 1.95
N ASP A 103 3.28 1.30 1.83
CA ASP A 103 2.46 2.45 2.14
C ASP A 103 2.43 2.70 3.66
N SER A 104 2.25 3.96 4.06
CA SER A 104 2.28 4.39 5.46
C SER A 104 1.22 3.76 6.38
N ASP A 105 0.17 3.18 5.80
CA ASP A 105 -0.95 2.50 6.45
C ASP A 105 -0.84 0.97 6.40
N VAL A 106 0.37 0.45 6.16
CA VAL A 106 0.69 -0.98 6.19
C VAL A 106 1.47 -1.34 7.46
N MET A 107 0.99 -2.38 8.15
CA MET A 107 1.67 -2.96 9.30
C MET A 107 2.41 -4.24 8.88
N LEU A 108 3.72 -4.33 9.18
CA LEU A 108 4.58 -5.46 8.78
C LEU A 108 4.90 -6.36 9.97
N TYR A 109 4.66 -7.67 9.85
CA TYR A 109 4.77 -8.63 10.97
C TYR A 109 5.87 -9.67 10.79
N LYS A 110 6.44 -9.80 9.60
CA LYS A 110 7.48 -10.77 9.29
C LYS A 110 8.75 -10.09 8.81
N ASN A 111 9.87 -10.79 8.98
CA ASN A 111 11.14 -10.36 8.42
C ASN A 111 11.09 -10.55 6.90
N LEU A 112 10.94 -9.44 6.17
CA LEU A 112 10.75 -9.43 4.73
C LEU A 112 12.00 -9.88 3.97
N GLY A 113 13.18 -9.69 4.57
CA GLY A 113 14.43 -10.23 4.05
C GLY A 113 14.49 -11.77 4.06
N GLN A 114 13.55 -12.43 4.76
CA GLN A 114 13.42 -13.90 4.81
C GLN A 114 12.19 -14.42 4.04
N TYR A 115 11.46 -13.57 3.32
CA TYR A 115 10.28 -14.01 2.57
C TYR A 115 10.67 -14.97 1.43
N THR A 116 10.25 -16.24 1.56
CA THR A 116 10.72 -17.37 0.74
C THR A 116 10.50 -17.14 -0.76
N ALA A 117 9.30 -16.72 -1.17
CA ALA A 117 8.99 -16.54 -2.59
C ALA A 117 9.89 -15.49 -3.25
N TRP A 118 10.24 -14.42 -2.52
CA TRP A 118 11.14 -13.39 -3.04
C TRP A 118 12.60 -13.86 -3.09
N LYS A 119 13.07 -14.59 -2.07
CA LYS A 119 14.44 -15.13 -2.04
C LYS A 119 14.69 -16.15 -3.14
N ASN A 120 13.70 -17.00 -3.41
CA ASN A 120 13.79 -18.09 -4.38
C ASN A 120 13.20 -17.73 -5.75
N ARG A 121 13.00 -16.43 -6.00
CA ARG A 121 12.43 -15.95 -7.27
C ARG A 121 13.31 -16.32 -8.45
N ARG A 122 12.68 -16.51 -9.60
CA ARG A 122 13.38 -16.68 -10.88
C ARG A 122 14.13 -15.38 -11.23
N PRO A 123 15.26 -15.44 -11.96
CA PRO A 123 16.01 -14.23 -12.33
C PRO A 123 15.19 -13.18 -13.10
N ASN A 124 14.16 -13.57 -13.83
CA ASN A 124 13.27 -12.64 -14.53
C ASN A 124 12.18 -12.02 -13.65
N GLN A 125 11.96 -12.52 -12.43
CA GLN A 125 11.03 -11.95 -11.47
C GLN A 125 11.68 -10.77 -10.75
N GLN A 126 11.38 -9.57 -11.24
CA GLN A 126 12.01 -8.33 -10.83
C GLN A 126 11.14 -7.51 -9.86
N SER A 127 9.87 -7.89 -9.67
CA SER A 127 8.97 -7.27 -8.71
C SER A 127 8.02 -8.29 -8.06
N ALA A 128 7.45 -7.90 -6.92
CA ALA A 128 6.37 -8.63 -6.28
C ALA A 128 5.39 -7.64 -5.65
N TYR A 129 4.10 -7.77 -5.93
CA TYR A 129 3.04 -6.92 -5.35
C TYR A 129 1.69 -7.63 -5.38
N CYS A 130 0.65 -6.99 -4.85
CA CYS A 130 -0.65 -7.61 -4.67
C CYS A 130 -1.47 -7.59 -5.96
N LEU A 131 -1.93 -8.76 -6.43
CA LEU A 131 -2.80 -8.92 -7.61
C LEU A 131 -4.03 -9.74 -7.23
N ALA A 132 -5.22 -9.15 -7.36
CA ALA A 132 -6.47 -9.88 -7.17
C ALA A 132 -6.87 -10.59 -8.48
N GLU A 133 -7.42 -11.79 -8.34
CA GLU A 133 -7.72 -12.72 -9.45
C GLU A 133 -9.19 -13.17 -9.45
N TYR A 134 -10.04 -12.54 -8.65
CA TYR A 134 -11.47 -12.86 -8.64
C TYR A 134 -12.25 -12.09 -9.71
N PRO A 135 -13.25 -12.72 -10.34
CA PRO A 135 -14.06 -12.06 -11.35
C PRO A 135 -14.86 -10.91 -10.74
N THR A 136 -14.99 -9.84 -11.51
CA THR A 136 -15.81 -8.68 -11.18
C THR A 136 -16.78 -8.41 -12.31
N ALA A 137 -17.97 -7.89 -12.00
CA ALA A 137 -18.92 -7.45 -13.02
C ALA A 137 -18.36 -6.32 -13.90
N ASN A 138 -17.40 -5.55 -13.38
CA ASN A 138 -16.67 -4.54 -14.13
C ASN A 138 -15.43 -5.19 -14.80
N PRO A 139 -15.37 -5.29 -16.15
CA PRO A 139 -14.22 -5.87 -16.86
C PRO A 139 -12.95 -4.99 -16.78
N TYR A 140 -13.09 -3.74 -16.33
CA TYR A 140 -12.02 -2.79 -16.08
C TYR A 140 -11.68 -2.63 -14.60
N SER A 141 -12.01 -3.61 -13.75
CA SER A 141 -11.69 -3.52 -12.32
C SER A 141 -10.17 -3.41 -12.06
N TRP A 142 -9.35 -4.07 -12.90
CA TRP A 142 -7.89 -4.00 -12.95
C TRP A 142 -7.24 -3.91 -11.56
N GLN A 143 -7.44 -4.96 -10.78
CA GLN A 143 -7.20 -4.96 -9.34
C GLN A 143 -5.77 -5.38 -9.00
N ALA A 144 -4.89 -4.39 -8.89
CA ALA A 144 -3.55 -4.54 -8.33
C ALA A 144 -3.27 -3.49 -7.27
N SER A 145 -2.30 -3.72 -6.39
CA SER A 145 -1.80 -2.69 -5.49
C SER A 145 -0.38 -3.03 -5.03
N ALA A 146 0.47 -2.02 -4.93
CA ALA A 146 1.85 -2.16 -4.45
C ALA A 146 2.08 -1.52 -3.08
N HIS A 147 1.01 -1.37 -2.28
CA HIS A 147 1.07 -0.92 -0.87
C HIS A 147 2.01 -1.80 -0.03
N SER A 148 2.16 -3.07 -0.41
CA SER A 148 3.24 -3.97 0.01
C SER A 148 3.92 -4.47 -1.26
N SER A 149 5.20 -4.18 -1.46
CA SER A 149 5.86 -4.61 -2.68
C SER A 149 7.37 -4.80 -2.56
N PHE A 150 7.91 -5.75 -3.30
CA PHE A 150 9.35 -5.94 -3.49
C PHE A 150 9.74 -5.45 -4.88
N TRP A 151 10.89 -4.79 -4.96
CA TRP A 151 11.42 -4.27 -6.21
C TRP A 151 12.92 -4.47 -6.27
N THR A 152 13.41 -5.06 -7.35
CA THR A 152 14.81 -4.84 -7.75
C THR A 152 14.94 -3.47 -8.41
N ARG A 153 16.18 -2.94 -8.53
CA ARG A 153 16.43 -1.69 -9.26
C ARG A 153 15.95 -1.79 -10.72
N GLN A 154 16.21 -2.92 -11.37
CA GLN A 154 15.73 -3.17 -12.74
C GLN A 154 14.21 -3.23 -12.80
N GLY A 155 13.55 -3.88 -11.83
CA GLY A 155 12.10 -4.03 -11.83
C GLY A 155 11.36 -2.71 -11.68
N ILE A 156 11.84 -1.82 -10.82
CA ILE A 156 11.24 -0.49 -10.68
C ILE A 156 11.56 0.40 -11.89
N ALA A 157 12.75 0.27 -12.49
CA ALA A 157 13.10 0.94 -13.74
C ALA A 157 12.19 0.51 -14.89
N ASP A 158 12.01 -0.80 -15.10
CA ASP A 158 11.10 -1.38 -16.10
C ASP A 158 9.67 -0.86 -15.93
N PHE A 159 9.20 -0.78 -14.67
CA PHE A 159 7.87 -0.25 -14.39
C PHE A 159 7.77 1.25 -14.66
N CYS A 160 8.77 2.05 -14.31
CA CYS A 160 8.81 3.48 -14.65
C CYS A 160 8.80 3.70 -16.18
N ASP A 161 9.53 2.88 -16.92
CA ASP A 161 9.53 2.93 -18.40
C ASP A 161 8.17 2.51 -18.97
N TYR A 162 7.51 1.52 -18.36
CA TYR A 162 6.14 1.14 -18.71
C TYR A 162 5.14 2.28 -18.48
N LEU A 163 5.25 3.00 -17.36
CA LEU A 163 4.43 4.19 -17.07
C LEU A 163 4.61 5.26 -18.16
N LEU A 164 5.85 5.57 -18.52
CA LEU A 164 6.16 6.54 -19.58
C LEU A 164 5.58 6.10 -20.93
N LEU A 165 5.88 4.87 -21.35
CA LEU A 165 5.43 4.32 -22.62
C LEU A 165 3.91 4.31 -22.72
N THR A 166 3.23 3.99 -21.62
CA THR A 166 1.76 3.94 -21.57
C THR A 166 1.14 5.31 -21.84
N TYR A 167 1.77 6.39 -21.36
CA TYR A 167 1.28 7.74 -21.58
C TYR A 167 1.78 8.39 -22.88
N GLN A 168 2.79 7.82 -23.53
CA GLN A 168 3.36 8.36 -24.78
C GLN A 168 2.78 7.73 -26.05
N THR A 169 2.24 6.51 -26.00
CA THR A 169 1.73 5.82 -27.20
C THR A 169 0.21 5.87 -27.30
N GLN A 170 -0.28 6.05 -28.53
CA GLN A 170 -1.72 6.16 -28.79
C GLN A 170 -2.48 4.88 -28.39
N ASP A 171 -1.93 3.70 -28.68
CA ASP A 171 -2.60 2.42 -28.37
C ASP A 171 -2.79 2.21 -26.88
N ASN A 172 -1.78 2.53 -26.07
CA ASN A 172 -1.88 2.44 -24.62
C ASN A 172 -2.84 3.48 -24.05
N GLN A 173 -2.80 4.72 -24.56
CA GLN A 173 -3.77 5.76 -24.20
C GLN A 173 -5.20 5.35 -24.53
N ASN A 174 -5.43 4.67 -25.67
CA ASN A 174 -6.75 4.14 -26.03
C ASN A 174 -7.23 3.08 -25.03
N ARG A 175 -6.34 2.21 -24.53
CA ARG A 175 -6.66 1.23 -23.48
C ARG A 175 -7.10 1.92 -22.17
N LEU A 176 -6.40 3.00 -21.79
CA LEU A 176 -6.76 3.81 -20.63
C LEU A 176 -8.10 4.54 -20.81
N GLU A 177 -8.33 5.09 -22.00
CA GLU A 177 -9.57 5.78 -22.36
C GLU A 177 -10.76 4.81 -22.33
N ALA A 178 -10.62 3.59 -22.83
CA ALA A 178 -11.69 2.59 -22.79
C ALA A 178 -12.16 2.29 -21.36
N LYS A 179 -11.21 2.16 -20.42
CA LYS A 179 -11.52 2.04 -18.98
C LYS A 179 -12.24 3.28 -18.46
N TRP A 180 -11.72 4.47 -18.76
CA TRP A 180 -12.32 5.72 -18.30
C TRP A 180 -13.75 5.90 -18.80
N GLN A 181 -13.98 5.69 -20.10
CA GLN A 181 -15.31 5.76 -20.71
C GLN A 181 -16.28 4.77 -20.08
N TYR A 182 -15.85 3.54 -19.82
CA TYR A 182 -16.68 2.57 -19.11
C TYR A 182 -17.12 3.08 -17.73
N HIS A 183 -16.20 3.64 -16.94
CA HIS A 183 -16.52 4.21 -15.63
C HIS A 183 -17.53 5.36 -15.75
N GLN A 184 -17.34 6.26 -16.71
CA GLN A 184 -18.24 7.39 -16.95
C GLN A 184 -19.64 6.94 -17.37
N GLN A 185 -19.73 6.03 -18.34
CA GLN A 185 -21.01 5.50 -18.86
C GLN A 185 -21.80 4.75 -17.77
N ASN A 186 -21.11 4.05 -16.87
CA ASN A 186 -21.73 3.29 -15.80
C ASN A 186 -21.86 4.08 -14.48
N LYS A 187 -21.49 5.38 -14.46
CA LYS A 187 -21.52 6.25 -13.27
C LYS A 187 -20.75 5.65 -12.08
N GLN A 188 -19.64 4.98 -12.37
CA GLN A 188 -18.79 4.33 -11.35
C GLN A 188 -17.62 5.25 -10.98
N ALA A 189 -17.41 5.46 -9.68
CA ALA A 189 -16.21 6.14 -9.20
C ALA A 189 -14.93 5.37 -9.58
N GLY A 190 -13.79 6.07 -9.55
CA GLY A 190 -12.49 5.54 -9.92
C GLY A 190 -12.09 5.95 -11.33
N GLY A 191 -11.42 5.06 -12.05
CA GLY A 191 -10.79 5.35 -13.33
C GLY A 191 -9.35 4.83 -13.32
N VAL A 192 -8.46 5.50 -14.05
CA VAL A 192 -7.06 5.13 -14.20
C VAL A 192 -6.22 5.68 -13.04
N SER A 193 -5.53 4.78 -12.34
CA SER A 193 -4.59 5.06 -11.25
C SER A 193 -3.30 4.24 -11.43
N ASP A 194 -2.32 4.41 -10.54
CA ASP A 194 -1.09 3.60 -10.56
C ASP A 194 -1.38 2.10 -10.36
N MET A 195 -2.39 1.78 -9.56
CA MET A 195 -2.93 0.42 -9.39
C MET A 195 -3.42 -0.18 -10.70
N ALA A 196 -4.12 0.60 -11.53
CA ALA A 196 -4.53 0.15 -12.86
C ALA A 196 -3.31 -0.21 -13.71
N LEU A 197 -2.24 0.59 -13.67
CA LEU A 197 -1.04 0.36 -14.48
C LEU A 197 -0.16 -0.76 -13.92
N LEU A 198 -0.14 -0.99 -12.61
CA LEU A 198 0.44 -2.19 -11.99
C LEU A 198 -0.26 -3.47 -12.47
N TYR A 199 -1.59 -3.44 -12.62
CA TYR A 199 -2.35 -4.54 -13.17
C TYR A 199 -1.98 -4.78 -14.64
N LEU A 200 -1.95 -3.72 -15.46
CA LEU A 200 -1.59 -3.86 -16.88
C LEU A 200 -0.15 -4.35 -17.05
N TYR A 201 0.80 -3.84 -16.27
CA TYR A 201 2.19 -4.30 -16.29
C TYR A 201 2.31 -5.80 -15.96
N ALA A 202 1.58 -6.27 -14.93
CA ALA A 202 1.53 -7.70 -14.61
C ALA A 202 0.85 -8.54 -15.70
N ALA A 203 -0.17 -7.99 -16.37
CA ALA A 203 -0.86 -8.68 -17.46
C ALA A 203 0.00 -8.78 -18.72
N ASP A 204 0.76 -7.74 -19.04
CA ASP A 204 1.62 -7.67 -20.22
C ASP A 204 2.95 -8.42 -19.98
N TYR A 205 3.41 -8.52 -18.73
CA TYR A 205 4.65 -9.22 -18.34
C TYR A 205 4.45 -10.20 -17.16
N PRO A 206 3.59 -11.24 -17.29
CA PRO A 206 3.19 -12.11 -16.19
C PRO A 206 4.35 -12.87 -15.53
N ASP A 207 5.42 -13.14 -16.28
CA ASP A 207 6.59 -13.83 -15.75
C ASP A 207 7.52 -12.97 -14.89
N ARG A 208 7.35 -11.64 -14.90
CA ARG A 208 8.20 -10.68 -14.18
C ARG A 208 7.72 -10.36 -12.77
N VAL A 209 6.47 -10.70 -12.44
CA VAL A 209 5.80 -10.28 -11.21
C VAL A 209 5.43 -11.49 -10.35
N ILE A 210 5.72 -11.43 -9.06
CA ILE A 210 5.20 -12.38 -8.06
C ILE A 210 3.94 -11.78 -7.43
N ASN A 211 2.83 -12.52 -7.46
CA ASN A 211 1.60 -12.12 -6.76
C ASN A 211 1.71 -12.38 -5.25
N LEU A 212 1.81 -11.32 -4.45
CA LEU A 212 1.92 -11.40 -2.98
C LEU A 212 0.64 -11.85 -2.27
N LEU A 213 -0.52 -11.77 -2.94
CA LEU A 213 -1.78 -12.28 -2.38
C LEU A 213 -1.88 -13.81 -2.50
N LYS A 214 -1.03 -14.44 -3.30
CA LYS A 214 -0.98 -15.90 -3.42
C LYS A 214 -0.33 -16.50 -2.16
N PRO A 215 -1.00 -17.40 -1.44
CA PRO A 215 -0.42 -18.08 -0.30
C PRO A 215 0.89 -18.80 -0.70
N SER A 216 1.94 -18.57 0.07
CA SER A 216 3.29 -19.06 -0.19
C SER A 216 3.71 -20.04 0.89
N ALA A 217 4.29 -21.17 0.48
CA ALA A 217 4.87 -22.12 1.42
C ALA A 217 6.26 -21.65 1.88
N THR A 218 6.53 -21.79 3.17
CA THR A 218 7.85 -21.59 3.76
C THR A 218 8.38 -22.95 4.25
N PRO A 219 9.59 -23.38 3.86
CA PRO A 219 10.16 -24.66 4.29
C PRO A 219 10.12 -24.82 5.83
N GLY A 220 9.61 -25.95 6.29
CA GLY A 220 9.46 -26.24 7.72
C GLY A 220 8.29 -25.52 8.41
N GLN A 221 7.49 -24.73 7.68
CA GLN A 221 6.28 -24.08 8.19
C GLN A 221 5.04 -24.69 7.51
N PRO A 222 4.15 -25.37 8.24
CA PRO A 222 2.96 -25.98 7.65
C PRO A 222 1.91 -24.93 7.22
N THR A 223 1.87 -23.80 7.92
CA THR A 223 0.93 -22.71 7.65
C THR A 223 1.50 -21.79 6.57
N PRO A 224 0.80 -21.55 5.46
CA PRO A 224 1.30 -20.69 4.39
C PRO A 224 1.31 -19.22 4.81
N ASP A 225 2.24 -18.45 4.26
CA ASP A 225 2.34 -17.01 4.44
C ASP A 225 1.61 -16.27 3.31
N VAL A 226 0.99 -15.14 3.62
CA VAL A 226 0.24 -14.31 2.66
C VAL A 226 0.42 -12.82 2.96
N PHE A 227 0.23 -11.95 1.98
CA PHE A 227 0.05 -10.52 2.19
C PHE A 227 -1.43 -10.17 2.15
N ASP A 228 -1.82 -9.19 2.96
CA ASP A 228 -3.18 -8.70 3.02
C ASP A 228 -3.41 -7.60 1.97
N LEU A 229 -4.46 -7.73 1.16
CA LEU A 229 -4.88 -6.70 0.21
C LEU A 229 -5.47 -5.48 0.93
N ASN A 230 -6.35 -5.72 1.90
CA ASN A 230 -6.98 -4.73 2.76
C ASN A 230 -7.74 -5.47 3.86
N ILE A 231 -7.52 -5.07 5.12
CA ILE A 231 -8.11 -5.74 6.28
C ILE A 231 -9.63 -5.54 6.35
N SER A 232 -10.21 -4.51 5.72
CA SER A 232 -11.64 -4.21 5.84
C SER A 232 -12.54 -4.91 4.80
N ILE A 233 -12.03 -5.89 4.06
CA ILE A 233 -12.77 -6.67 3.06
C ILE A 233 -12.47 -8.15 3.24
N SER A 234 -13.39 -9.06 2.92
CA SER A 234 -13.10 -10.50 3.03
C SER A 234 -12.21 -11.01 1.89
N SER A 235 -12.28 -10.38 0.73
CA SER A 235 -11.48 -10.73 -0.45
C SER A 235 -9.98 -10.48 -0.25
N ASN A 236 -9.16 -11.31 -0.90
CA ASN A 236 -7.72 -11.13 -0.99
C ASN A 236 -7.26 -11.39 -2.43
N ARG A 237 -6.61 -12.53 -2.72
CA ARG A 237 -6.39 -12.96 -4.11
C ARG A 237 -7.70 -13.38 -4.75
N LEU A 238 -8.55 -14.05 -3.97
CA LEU A 238 -9.86 -14.54 -4.37
C LEU A 238 -10.98 -13.81 -3.62
N ALA A 239 -12.20 -13.91 -4.14
CA ALA A 239 -13.38 -13.34 -3.52
C ALA A 239 -13.73 -14.11 -2.24
N ASP A 240 -14.11 -13.38 -1.20
CA ASP A 240 -14.50 -13.95 0.11
C ASP A 240 -13.46 -14.93 0.69
N GLU A 241 -12.17 -14.59 0.54
CA GLU A 241 -11.08 -15.50 0.87
C GLU A 241 -10.84 -15.64 2.38
N PHE A 242 -11.12 -14.59 3.18
CA PHE A 242 -10.90 -14.58 4.62
C PHE A 242 -12.16 -14.24 5.41
N GLU A 243 -12.29 -14.79 6.62
CA GLU A 243 -13.38 -14.42 7.52
C GLU A 243 -13.27 -12.98 8.02
N LEU A 244 -14.42 -12.35 8.25
CA LEU A 244 -14.51 -11.07 8.94
C LEU A 244 -14.95 -11.26 10.41
N ASP A 245 -14.52 -10.34 11.27
CA ASP A 245 -14.94 -10.21 12.65
C ASP A 245 -16.20 -9.34 12.78
N GLY A 246 -16.66 -9.12 14.02
CA GLY A 246 -17.83 -8.28 14.30
C GLY A 246 -17.66 -6.79 13.97
N ASN A 247 -16.44 -6.33 13.67
CA ASN A 247 -16.15 -4.96 13.23
C ASN A 247 -16.00 -4.86 11.70
N HIS A 248 -16.31 -5.92 10.95
CA HIS A 248 -16.07 -6.03 9.51
C HIS A 248 -14.60 -5.88 9.11
N LEU A 249 -13.68 -6.28 9.99
CA LEU A 249 -12.26 -6.44 9.68
C LEU A 249 -11.95 -7.93 9.50
N LYS A 250 -10.93 -8.28 8.72
CA LYS A 250 -10.44 -9.66 8.64
C LYS A 250 -10.18 -10.15 10.06
N LYS A 251 -10.79 -11.28 10.38
CA LYS A 251 -10.69 -11.92 11.69
C LYS A 251 -9.29 -12.52 11.81
N VAL A 252 -8.38 -11.74 12.38
CA VAL A 252 -7.01 -12.15 12.62
C VAL A 252 -6.76 -12.33 14.12
N MET A 253 -6.08 -13.40 14.46
CA MET A 253 -5.68 -13.72 15.82
C MET A 253 -4.17 -13.63 15.94
N TRP A 254 -3.68 -12.93 16.95
CA TRP A 254 -2.28 -13.00 17.31
C TRP A 254 -2.02 -14.35 17.99
N LYS A 255 -1.23 -15.19 17.34
CA LYS A 255 -0.58 -16.39 17.92
C LYS A 255 0.89 -16.06 18.11
N PRO A 256 1.66 -16.77 18.97
CA PRO A 256 2.81 -16.24 19.73
C PRO A 256 3.77 -15.25 19.03
N SER A 257 3.95 -15.34 17.71
CA SER A 257 4.74 -14.42 16.89
C SER A 257 4.10 -13.99 15.55
N ASN A 258 2.85 -14.36 15.25
CA ASN A 258 2.22 -14.12 13.95
C ASN A 258 0.74 -13.74 14.07
N TYR A 259 0.28 -12.86 13.18
CA TYR A 259 -1.15 -12.74 12.89
C TYR A 259 -1.58 -13.85 11.93
N GLU A 260 -2.56 -14.63 12.36
CA GLU A 260 -3.19 -15.67 11.54
C GLU A 260 -4.65 -15.36 11.29
N GLY A 261 -5.14 -15.65 10.08
CA GLY A 261 -6.56 -15.64 9.78
C GLY A 261 -6.96 -16.87 8.96
N TYR A 262 -8.20 -17.30 9.14
CA TYR A 262 -8.73 -18.47 8.46
C TYR A 262 -9.08 -18.13 7.01
N ASN A 263 -8.43 -18.83 6.07
CA ASN A 263 -8.67 -18.74 4.65
C ASN A 263 -9.75 -19.76 4.26
N ARG A 264 -10.91 -19.26 3.81
CA ARG A 264 -12.09 -20.07 3.47
C ARG A 264 -11.86 -20.95 2.25
N VAL A 265 -11.03 -20.49 1.31
CA VAL A 265 -10.75 -21.23 0.07
C VAL A 265 -9.78 -22.38 0.32
N LEU A 266 -8.75 -22.15 1.12
CA LEU A 266 -7.78 -23.19 1.50
C LEU A 266 -8.25 -24.08 2.65
N ASN A 267 -9.34 -23.71 3.33
CA ASN A 267 -9.85 -24.40 4.52
C ASN A 267 -8.77 -24.55 5.62
N GLN A 268 -7.93 -23.53 5.81
CA GLN A 268 -6.87 -23.51 6.82
C GLN A 268 -6.47 -22.07 7.19
N ASN A 269 -5.73 -21.90 8.28
CA ASN A 269 -5.15 -20.60 8.62
C ASN A 269 -4.02 -20.24 7.66
N CYS A 270 -3.83 -18.94 7.42
CA CYS A 270 -2.66 -18.35 6.77
C CYS A 270 -2.02 -17.34 7.72
N ILE A 271 -0.69 -17.22 7.66
CA ILE A 271 0.08 -16.20 8.38
C ILE A 271 0.17 -14.94 7.54
N PHE A 272 -0.17 -13.79 8.11
CA PHE A 272 -0.07 -12.50 7.45
C PHE A 272 1.34 -11.90 7.60
N ASN A 273 2.03 -11.69 6.47
CA ASN A 273 3.28 -10.91 6.43
C ASN A 273 3.02 -9.42 6.70
N SER A 274 1.87 -8.94 6.23
CA SER A 274 1.41 -7.57 6.40
C SER A 274 -0.11 -7.51 6.56
N LEU A 275 -0.59 -6.43 7.18
CA LEU A 275 -2.00 -6.04 7.20
C LEU A 275 -2.11 -4.62 6.65
N HIS A 276 -3.01 -4.39 5.70
CA HIS A 276 -3.18 -3.11 5.03
C HIS A 276 -4.45 -2.41 5.51
N PHE A 277 -4.30 -1.23 6.08
CA PHE A 277 -5.38 -0.46 6.69
C PHE A 277 -5.77 0.72 5.81
N GLN A 278 -6.31 0.45 4.61
CA GLN A 278 -6.72 1.52 3.70
C GLN A 278 -8.02 2.21 4.12
N GLY A 279 -8.08 3.54 3.96
CA GLY A 279 -9.31 4.31 4.17
C GLY A 279 -9.73 4.39 5.65
N LEU A 280 -10.97 4.03 5.97
CA LEU A 280 -11.49 4.12 7.34
C LEU A 280 -10.83 3.12 8.31
N SER A 281 -10.22 2.05 7.81
CA SER A 281 -9.54 1.07 8.66
C SER A 281 -8.23 1.60 9.26
N LYS A 282 -7.67 2.72 8.76
CA LYS A 282 -6.52 3.44 9.35
C LYS A 282 -6.69 3.70 10.84
N GLN A 283 -7.92 3.94 11.26
CA GLN A 283 -8.23 4.17 12.66
C GLN A 283 -7.88 2.95 13.53
N PHE A 284 -7.82 1.73 13.01
CA PHE A 284 -7.53 0.55 13.82
C PHE A 284 -6.05 0.21 13.94
N ILE A 285 -5.15 0.86 13.19
CA ILE A 285 -3.71 0.54 13.14
C ILE A 285 -3.09 0.40 14.54
N HIS A 286 -3.42 1.30 15.48
CA HIS A 286 -2.87 1.31 16.83
C HIS A 286 -3.19 0.04 17.64
N ARG A 287 -4.30 -0.67 17.31
CA ARG A 287 -4.71 -1.93 17.94
C ARG A 287 -3.83 -3.11 17.54
N TYR A 288 -3.21 -3.04 16.37
CA TYR A 288 -2.42 -4.14 15.81
C TYR A 288 -0.91 -3.98 16.06
N TYR A 289 -0.50 -2.90 16.70
CA TYR A 289 0.89 -2.70 17.11
C TYR A 289 1.30 -3.66 18.23
N GLN A 290 2.45 -4.32 18.08
CA GLN A 290 2.94 -5.31 19.04
C GLN A 290 3.87 -4.73 20.12
N GLY A 291 4.37 -3.51 19.95
CA GLY A 291 5.21 -2.86 20.96
C GLY A 291 4.44 -2.37 22.17
N THR A 292 5.16 -2.19 23.27
CA THR A 292 4.62 -1.77 24.58
C THR A 292 4.90 -0.30 24.92
N ASP A 293 5.72 0.36 24.12
CA ASP A 293 6.22 1.74 24.25
C ASP A 293 5.20 2.82 23.87
N LEU A 294 4.11 2.47 23.17
CA LEU A 294 3.04 3.41 22.79
C LEU A 294 1.71 3.17 23.52
N ARG A 295 1.72 2.59 24.73
CA ARG A 295 0.50 2.26 25.49
C ARG A 295 -0.38 3.48 25.76
N LEU A 296 0.17 4.59 26.25
CA LEU A 296 -0.59 5.81 26.53
C LEU A 296 -1.17 6.43 25.25
N HIS A 297 -0.37 6.49 24.18
CA HIS A 297 -0.85 6.97 22.89
C HIS A 297 -1.98 6.08 22.35
N ARG A 298 -1.90 4.75 22.52
CA ARG A 298 -2.94 3.80 22.13
C ARG A 298 -4.25 4.07 22.86
N ILE A 299 -4.20 4.30 24.17
CA ILE A 299 -5.37 4.68 24.97
C ILE A 299 -5.96 6.00 24.45
N GLY A 300 -5.11 6.99 24.17
CA GLY A 300 -5.53 8.26 23.58
C GLY A 300 -6.27 8.10 22.25
N GLN A 301 -5.78 7.24 21.35
CA GLN A 301 -6.43 6.93 20.08
C GLN A 301 -7.79 6.22 20.26
N GLU A 302 -7.88 5.26 21.19
CA GLU A 302 -9.16 4.61 21.53
C GLU A 302 -10.20 5.60 22.05
N VAL A 303 -9.78 6.50 22.95
CA VAL A 303 -10.66 7.55 23.48
C VAL A 303 -11.09 8.48 22.35
N ALA A 304 -10.15 8.98 21.54
CA ALA A 304 -10.46 9.86 20.42
C ALA A 304 -11.47 9.22 19.44
N GLN A 305 -11.34 7.93 19.15
CA GLN A 305 -12.29 7.21 18.30
C GLN A 305 -13.68 7.09 18.91
N ARG A 306 -13.77 6.71 20.20
CA ARG A 306 -15.05 6.60 20.90
C ARG A 306 -15.80 7.94 20.95
N PHE A 307 -15.09 9.05 21.09
CA PHE A 307 -15.69 10.38 21.21
C PHE A 307 -15.77 11.16 19.90
N SER A 308 -15.07 10.75 18.83
CA SER A 308 -15.08 11.41 17.53
C SER A 308 -16.49 11.63 16.95
N PRO A 309 -17.43 10.66 16.98
CA PRO A 309 -18.80 10.88 16.50
C PRO A 309 -19.54 11.98 17.28
N VAL A 310 -19.27 12.08 18.58
CA VAL A 310 -19.87 13.09 19.48
C VAL A 310 -19.27 14.47 19.18
N LEU A 311 -17.94 14.54 19.10
CA LEU A 311 -17.21 15.78 18.79
C LEU A 311 -17.55 16.31 17.40
N GLN A 312 -17.69 15.45 16.39
CA GLN A 312 -18.12 15.84 15.05
C GLN A 312 -19.56 16.39 15.03
N ARG A 313 -20.48 15.83 15.83
CA ARG A 313 -21.85 16.37 15.98
C ARG A 313 -21.84 17.73 16.64
N VAL A 314 -21.05 17.89 17.72
CA VAL A 314 -20.88 19.19 18.41
C VAL A 314 -20.26 20.23 17.49
N HIS A 315 -19.26 19.86 16.69
CA HIS A 315 -18.61 20.78 15.76
C HIS A 315 -19.54 21.21 14.61
N ARG A 316 -20.36 20.28 14.07
CA ARG A 316 -21.40 20.59 13.09
C ARG A 316 -22.49 21.50 13.67
N LEU A 317 -22.94 21.25 14.90
CA LEU A 317 -23.89 22.10 15.61
C LEU A 317 -23.33 23.51 15.84
N LYS A 318 -22.08 23.61 16.31
CA LYS A 318 -21.40 24.89 16.53
C LYS A 318 -21.24 25.69 15.24
N ASN A 319 -20.88 25.04 14.13
CA ASN A 319 -20.75 25.71 12.83
C ASN A 319 -22.11 26.07 12.22
N GLY A 320 -23.16 25.29 12.46
CA GLY A 320 -24.54 25.63 12.08
C GLY A 320 -25.09 26.84 12.85
N LEU A 321 -24.90 26.87 14.16
CA LEU A 321 -25.24 28.02 15.02
C LEU A 321 -24.46 29.28 14.63
N LYS A 322 -23.16 29.14 14.32
CA LYS A 322 -22.33 30.27 13.88
C LYS A 322 -22.83 30.86 12.56
N ARG A 323 -23.30 30.03 11.62
CA ARG A 323 -23.91 30.50 10.36
C ARG A 323 -25.23 31.23 10.57
N LEU A 324 -26.07 30.76 11.50
CA LEU A 324 -27.35 31.39 11.85
C LEU A 324 -27.19 32.73 12.58
N LEU A 325 -26.08 32.94 13.28
CA LEU A 325 -25.79 34.19 14.01
C LEU A 325 -25.06 35.23 13.15
N THR A 326 -24.60 34.85 11.95
CA THR A 326 -23.91 35.73 10.99
C THR A 326 -24.72 35.96 9.71
N SER A 327 -25.96 35.48 9.67
CA SER A 327 -27.01 35.80 8.69
C SER A 327 -28.07 36.67 9.35
#